data_AF-A0AAN7YLY6-F1
#
_entry.id   AF-A0AAN7YLY6-F1
#
_cell.length_a   1.000
_cell.length_b   1.000
_cell.length_c   1.000
_cell.angle_alpha   90.00
_cell.angle_beta   90.00
_cell.angle_gamma   90.00
#
_symmetry.space_group_name_H-M   'P 1'
#
loop_
_entity.id
_entity.type
_entity.pdbx_description
1 polymer ?
#
loop_
_entity_poly.entity_id
_entity_poly.type
_entity_poly.pdbx_seq_one_letter_code
_entity_poly.pdbx_strand_id
1 'polypeptide(L)'
;MRLFILLLSILAISTKTISALTCELCQFSVKAAEDLVTQNFTQNQIIPYLDSACSLLPNQWASNCEIIVNTYGLSMVKLVLENETPEVACTQLGLCGSNAFLAEEKKELVGKWHWNKNYINPVKKLECSTCHFAVGKAENVVNKDINTARAYVDGQCNTFGIKEAVHICKRIVDKEIGRIITELKNHESKETVCKHIHMC
;
A
#
# COMPACT_ATOMS: atom_id res chain seq x y z
N MET A 1 -29.95 23.63 18.98
CA MET A 1 -30.46 22.43 18.28
C MET A 1 -29.90 22.27 16.86
N ARG A 2 -29.90 23.30 15.99
CA ARG A 2 -29.35 23.21 14.62
C ARG A 2 -27.84 22.88 14.54
N LEU A 3 -27.03 23.39 15.47
CA LEU A 3 -25.58 23.08 15.52
C LEU A 3 -25.29 21.61 15.86
N PHE A 4 -26.09 21.02 16.76
CA PHE A 4 -25.98 19.60 17.12
C PHE A 4 -26.40 18.67 15.97
N ILE A 5 -27.42 19.05 15.20
CA ILE A 5 -27.85 18.30 14.01
C ILE A 5 -26.75 18.33 12.93
N LEU A 6 -26.11 19.50 12.73
CA LEU A 6 -24.98 19.62 11.79
C LEU A 6 -23.79 18.74 12.19
N LEU A 7 -23.42 18.72 13.49
CA LEU A 7 -22.35 17.86 14.00
C LEU A 7 -22.67 16.36 13.85
N LEU A 8 -23.91 15.94 14.11
CA LEU A 8 -24.34 14.55 13.90
C LEU A 8 -24.33 14.15 12.42
N SER A 9 -24.76 15.04 11.52
CA SER A 9 -24.66 14.78 10.08
C SER A 9 -23.21 14.68 9.60
N ILE A 10 -22.29 15.52 10.11
CA ILE A 10 -20.86 15.43 9.76
C ILE A 10 -20.26 14.08 10.19
N LEU A 11 -20.61 13.59 11.37
CA LEU A 11 -20.16 12.27 11.85
C LEU A 11 -20.73 11.11 11.00
N ALA A 12 -22.00 11.18 10.60
CA ALA A 12 -22.64 10.15 9.77
C ALA A 12 -22.16 10.14 8.31
N ILE A 13 -21.75 11.28 7.76
CA ILE A 13 -21.21 11.38 6.39
C ILE A 13 -19.81 10.75 6.31
N SER A 14 -18.97 10.93 7.34
CA SER A 14 -17.63 10.33 7.37
C SER A 14 -17.64 8.81 7.41
N THR A 15 -18.54 8.20 8.17
CA THR A 15 -18.55 6.72 8.35
C THR A 15 -19.04 5.98 7.12
N LYS A 16 -20.02 6.54 6.39
CA LYS A 16 -20.58 5.92 5.18
C LYS A 16 -19.54 5.82 4.05
N THR A 17 -18.72 6.85 3.89
CA THR A 17 -17.71 6.93 2.83
C THR A 17 -16.54 5.97 3.08
N ILE A 18 -16.14 5.81 4.34
CA ILE A 18 -15.07 4.88 4.75
C ILE A 18 -15.52 3.42 4.54
N SER A 19 -16.76 3.08 4.93
CA SER A 19 -17.31 1.73 4.75
C SER A 19 -17.41 1.33 3.27
N ALA A 20 -17.80 2.26 2.39
CA ALA A 20 -17.85 2.01 0.95
C ALA A 20 -16.46 1.71 0.36
N LEU A 21 -15.45 2.52 0.71
CA LEU A 21 -14.08 2.32 0.24
C LEU A 21 -13.48 0.99 0.71
N THR A 22 -13.71 0.61 1.97
CA THR A 22 -13.25 -0.67 2.52
C THR A 22 -13.85 -1.86 1.76
N CYS A 23 -15.14 -1.77 1.41
CA CYS A 23 -15.81 -2.79 0.62
C CYS A 23 -15.23 -2.88 -0.80
N GLU A 24 -15.03 -1.74 -1.47
CA GLU A 24 -14.45 -1.70 -2.82
C GLU A 24 -13.03 -2.28 -2.85
N LEU A 25 -12.17 -1.88 -1.90
CA LEU A 25 -10.80 -2.42 -1.79
C LEU A 25 -10.79 -3.91 -1.50
N CYS A 26 -11.69 -4.40 -0.66
CA CYS A 26 -11.84 -5.83 -0.43
C CYS A 26 -12.23 -6.55 -1.72
N GLN A 27 -13.28 -6.10 -2.42
CA GLN A 27 -13.78 -6.78 -3.62
C GLN A 27 -12.73 -6.79 -4.73
N PHE A 28 -12.01 -5.68 -4.89
CA PHE A 28 -10.86 -5.60 -5.79
C PHE A 28 -9.79 -6.64 -5.43
N SER A 29 -9.45 -6.76 -4.15
CA SER A 29 -8.41 -7.69 -3.67
C SER A 29 -8.83 -9.15 -3.86
N VAL A 30 -10.09 -9.49 -3.58
CA VAL A 30 -10.64 -10.83 -3.81
C VAL A 30 -10.64 -11.16 -5.30
N LYS A 31 -11.01 -10.20 -6.16
CA LYS A 31 -11.00 -10.41 -7.61
C LYS A 31 -9.58 -10.65 -8.14
N ALA A 32 -8.61 -9.85 -7.69
CA ALA A 32 -7.21 -10.06 -8.03
C ALA A 32 -6.69 -11.42 -7.52
N ALA A 33 -7.10 -11.86 -6.32
CA ALA A 33 -6.77 -13.18 -5.81
C ALA A 33 -7.34 -14.30 -6.70
N GLU A 34 -8.59 -14.18 -7.13
CA GLU A 34 -9.23 -15.10 -8.09
C GLU A 34 -8.42 -15.23 -9.39
N ASP A 35 -8.07 -14.09 -10.00
CA ASP A 35 -7.29 -14.08 -11.25
C ASP A 35 -5.90 -14.73 -11.07
N LEU A 36 -5.26 -14.59 -9.91
CA LEU A 36 -3.97 -15.22 -9.62
C LEU A 36 -4.11 -16.73 -9.34
N VAL A 37 -5.17 -17.16 -8.66
CA VAL A 37 -5.48 -18.58 -8.45
C VAL A 37 -5.67 -19.28 -9.81
N THR A 38 -6.41 -18.66 -10.74
CA THR A 38 -6.59 -19.24 -12.09
C THR A 38 -5.29 -19.36 -12.88
N GLN A 39 -4.29 -18.54 -12.55
CA GLN A 39 -2.94 -18.59 -13.12
C GLN A 39 -2.01 -19.57 -12.38
N ASN A 40 -2.54 -20.40 -11.47
CA ASN A 40 -1.81 -21.38 -10.66
C ASN A 40 -0.81 -20.77 -9.67
N PHE A 41 -1.04 -19.53 -9.22
CA PHE A 41 -0.25 -18.97 -8.12
C PHE A 41 -0.62 -19.67 -6.82
N THR A 42 0.38 -19.97 -6.00
CA THR A 42 0.17 -20.49 -4.65
C THR A 42 -0.26 -19.37 -3.70
N GLN A 43 -0.92 -19.74 -2.59
CA GLN A 43 -1.29 -18.80 -1.52
C GLN A 43 -0.09 -17.95 -1.04
N ASN A 44 1.10 -18.56 -0.95
CA ASN A 44 2.34 -17.90 -0.56
C ASN A 44 2.88 -16.90 -1.59
N GLN A 45 2.36 -16.91 -2.82
CA GLN A 45 2.68 -15.96 -3.89
C GLN A 45 1.59 -14.90 -4.07
N ILE A 46 0.31 -15.26 -3.85
CA ILE A 46 -0.84 -14.36 -4.02
C ILE A 46 -0.82 -13.24 -2.99
N ILE A 47 -0.76 -13.55 -1.70
CA ILE A 47 -0.83 -12.54 -0.63
C ILE A 47 0.28 -11.48 -0.80
N PRO A 48 1.56 -11.85 -1.05
CA PRO A 48 2.57 -10.84 -1.28
C PRO A 48 2.33 -10.02 -2.55
N TYR A 49 1.76 -10.62 -3.59
CA TYR A 49 1.44 -9.91 -4.82
C TYR A 49 0.37 -8.85 -4.57
N LEU A 50 -0.70 -9.20 -3.83
CA LEU A 50 -1.75 -8.27 -3.45
C LEU A 50 -1.20 -7.12 -2.57
N ASP A 51 -0.35 -7.44 -1.59
CA ASP A 51 0.30 -6.44 -0.72
C ASP A 51 1.17 -5.49 -1.55
N SER A 52 1.91 -6.04 -2.50
CA SER A 52 2.70 -5.26 -3.47
C SER A 52 1.83 -4.35 -4.33
N ALA A 53 0.67 -4.82 -4.77
CA ALA A 53 -0.26 -4.03 -5.58
C ALA A 53 -0.87 -2.87 -4.80
N CYS A 54 -1.01 -2.98 -3.46
CA CYS A 54 -1.46 -1.87 -2.61
C CYS A 54 -0.54 -0.65 -2.72
N SER A 55 0.77 -0.87 -2.87
CA SER A 55 1.72 0.21 -3.11
C SER A 55 1.46 0.92 -4.44
N LEU A 56 0.76 0.35 -5.43
CA LEU A 56 0.47 1.04 -6.69
C LEU A 56 -0.73 1.99 -6.60
N LEU A 57 -1.51 1.89 -5.52
CA LEU A 57 -2.66 2.76 -5.30
C LEU A 57 -2.22 4.18 -4.89
N PRO A 58 -3.04 5.21 -5.15
CA PRO A 58 -2.90 6.53 -4.56
C PRO A 58 -2.67 6.48 -3.04
N ASN A 59 -1.89 7.42 -2.51
CA ASN A 59 -1.48 7.46 -1.10
C ASN A 59 -2.64 7.36 -0.10
N GLN A 60 -3.79 7.92 -0.46
CA GLN A 60 -5.03 7.88 0.33
C GLN A 60 -5.63 6.47 0.50
N TRP A 61 -5.22 5.49 -0.30
CA TRP A 61 -5.77 4.13 -0.31
C TRP A 61 -4.72 3.05 -0.03
N ALA A 62 -3.45 3.31 -0.35
CA ALA A 62 -2.36 2.34 -0.18
C ALA A 62 -2.31 1.74 1.23
N SER A 63 -2.34 2.58 2.27
CA SER A 63 -2.30 2.11 3.67
C SER A 63 -3.51 1.26 4.05
N ASN A 64 -4.72 1.65 3.61
CA ASN A 64 -5.93 0.86 3.88
C ASN A 64 -5.90 -0.48 3.14
N CYS A 65 -5.41 -0.50 1.91
CA CYS A 65 -5.22 -1.73 1.14
C CYS A 65 -4.23 -2.67 1.83
N GLU A 66 -3.07 -2.16 2.25
CA GLU A 66 -2.06 -2.95 2.98
C GLU A 66 -2.66 -3.54 4.26
N ILE A 67 -3.43 -2.77 5.02
CA ILE A 67 -4.12 -3.27 6.22
C ILE A 67 -5.11 -4.39 5.85
N ILE A 68 -5.93 -4.19 4.82
CA ILE A 68 -6.92 -5.17 4.38
C ILE A 68 -6.24 -6.46 3.90
N VAL A 69 -5.23 -6.37 3.04
CA VAL A 69 -4.53 -7.54 2.50
C VAL A 69 -3.75 -8.27 3.60
N ASN A 70 -3.05 -7.55 4.48
CA ASN A 70 -2.30 -8.18 5.57
C ASN A 70 -3.22 -8.84 6.62
N THR A 71 -4.41 -8.29 6.83
CA THR A 71 -5.37 -8.82 7.81
C THR A 71 -6.20 -9.97 7.24
N TYR A 72 -6.66 -9.83 5.99
CA TYR A 72 -7.68 -10.72 5.41
C TYR A 72 -7.21 -11.50 4.19
N GLY A 73 -6.02 -11.24 3.64
CA GLY A 73 -5.55 -11.82 2.38
C GLY A 73 -5.58 -13.34 2.35
N LEU A 74 -5.30 -14.00 3.48
CA LEU A 74 -5.48 -15.45 3.61
C LEU A 74 -6.93 -15.88 3.43
N SER A 75 -7.82 -15.24 4.18
CA SER A 75 -9.24 -15.55 4.17
C SER A 75 -9.82 -15.25 2.78
N MET A 76 -9.36 -14.19 2.12
CA MET A 76 -9.71 -13.90 0.72
C MET A 76 -9.33 -15.07 -0.20
N VAL A 77 -8.08 -15.54 -0.17
CA VAL A 77 -7.64 -16.67 -1.01
C VAL A 77 -8.42 -17.94 -0.69
N LYS A 78 -8.69 -18.21 0.60
CA LYS A 78 -9.49 -19.37 1.00
C LYS A 78 -10.91 -19.32 0.43
N LEU A 79 -11.57 -18.17 0.56
CA LEU A 79 -12.93 -17.98 0.03
C LEU A 79 -12.97 -18.10 -1.49
N VAL A 80 -11.95 -17.59 -2.20
CA VAL A 80 -11.78 -17.80 -3.64
C VAL A 80 -11.68 -19.29 -3.99
N LEU A 81 -10.90 -20.07 -3.23
CA LEU A 81 -10.78 -21.53 -3.44
C LEU A 81 -12.08 -22.29 -3.14
N GLU A 82 -12.95 -21.72 -2.31
CA GLU A 82 -14.30 -22.19 -2.03
C GLU A 82 -15.32 -21.76 -3.13
N ASN A 83 -14.85 -21.06 -4.17
CA ASN A 83 -15.62 -20.49 -5.28
C ASN A 83 -16.60 -19.38 -4.86
N GLU A 84 -16.27 -18.66 -3.79
CA GLU A 84 -17.04 -17.49 -3.38
C GLU A 84 -16.78 -16.29 -4.29
N THR A 85 -17.83 -15.52 -4.57
CA THR A 85 -17.72 -14.27 -5.35
C THR A 85 -17.10 -13.16 -4.50
N PRO A 86 -16.48 -12.12 -5.10
CA PRO A 86 -15.95 -10.98 -4.35
C PRO A 86 -16.95 -10.32 -3.40
N GLU A 87 -18.21 -10.16 -3.81
CA GLU A 87 -19.25 -9.57 -2.99
C GLU A 87 -19.57 -10.43 -1.76
N VAL A 88 -19.77 -11.73 -1.96
CA VAL A 88 -20.07 -12.66 -0.87
C VAL A 88 -18.88 -12.80 0.07
N ALA A 89 -17.68 -12.99 -0.46
CA ALA A 89 -16.46 -13.09 0.33
C ALA A 89 -16.25 -11.85 1.21
N CYS A 90 -16.36 -10.65 0.64
CA CYS A 90 -16.18 -9.42 1.41
C CYS A 90 -17.29 -9.14 2.42
N THR A 91 -18.52 -9.63 2.17
CA THR A 91 -19.60 -9.60 3.15
C THR A 91 -19.32 -10.57 4.31
N GLN A 92 -18.85 -11.79 4.02
CA GLN A 92 -18.46 -12.77 5.04
C GLN A 92 -17.27 -12.29 5.90
N LEU A 93 -16.34 -11.55 5.30
CA LEU A 93 -15.22 -10.92 6.02
C LEU A 93 -15.64 -9.68 6.82
N GLY A 94 -16.90 -9.24 6.70
CA GLY A 94 -17.40 -8.04 7.36
C GLY A 94 -16.83 -6.74 6.78
N LEU A 95 -16.30 -6.77 5.56
CA LEU A 95 -15.73 -5.59 4.88
C LEU A 95 -16.77 -4.89 3.98
N CYS A 96 -17.85 -5.58 3.65
CA CYS A 96 -19.03 -5.04 2.97
C CYS A 96 -20.29 -5.16 3.86
N GLY A 97 -21.12 -4.11 3.87
CA GLY A 97 -22.41 -4.08 4.57
C GLY A 97 -22.50 -3.05 5.70
N SER A 98 -23.72 -2.81 6.18
CA SER A 98 -24.06 -1.75 7.15
C SER A 98 -23.37 -1.88 8.52
N ASN A 99 -22.87 -3.07 8.83
CA ASN A 99 -22.26 -3.43 10.12
C ASN A 99 -20.79 -3.85 9.95
N ALA A 100 -20.06 -3.30 8.97
CA ALA A 100 -18.65 -3.62 8.72
C ALA A 100 -17.70 -3.42 9.94
N PHE A 101 -18.20 -2.77 11.00
CA PHE A 101 -17.50 -2.59 12.29
C PHE A 101 -17.82 -3.65 13.37
N LEU A 102 -18.74 -4.59 13.12
CA LEU A 102 -19.18 -5.60 14.11
C LEU A 102 -18.66 -7.02 13.83
N ALA A 103 -17.69 -7.18 12.93
CA ALA A 103 -17.02 -8.46 12.73
C ALA A 103 -16.03 -8.75 13.87
N GLU A 104 -16.54 -8.98 15.09
CA GLU A 104 -15.77 -9.62 16.14
C GLU A 104 -15.73 -11.14 15.91
N GLU A 105 -14.51 -11.60 15.64
CA GLU A 105 -13.95 -12.90 16.05
C GLU A 105 -14.47 -14.19 15.36
N LYS A 106 -14.04 -14.42 14.11
CA LYS A 106 -13.53 -15.76 13.71
C LYS A 106 -12.01 -15.71 13.59
N LYS A 107 -11.34 -15.61 14.74
CA LYS A 107 -9.88 -15.54 14.92
C LYS A 107 -9.11 -16.74 14.33
N GLU A 108 -9.79 -17.83 14.02
CA GLU A 108 -9.16 -19.05 13.46
C GLU A 108 -8.76 -18.92 11.98
N LEU A 109 -9.25 -17.92 11.25
CA LEU A 109 -8.86 -17.68 9.84
C LEU A 109 -7.75 -16.62 9.68
N VAL A 110 -7.39 -15.94 10.77
CA VAL A 110 -6.36 -14.90 10.81
C VAL A 110 -5.02 -15.53 11.19
N GLY A 111 -4.56 -16.48 10.37
CA GLY A 111 -3.26 -17.09 10.56
C GLY A 111 -2.16 -16.05 10.39
N LYS A 112 -1.25 -15.91 11.37
CA LYS A 112 -0.01 -15.14 11.20
C LYS A 112 0.75 -15.70 10.01
N TRP A 113 0.82 -14.92 8.94
CA TRP A 113 1.58 -15.28 7.75
C TRP A 113 3.07 -15.17 8.02
N HIS A 114 3.76 -16.29 7.87
CA HIS A 114 5.21 -16.31 7.81
C HIS A 114 5.61 -16.21 6.34
N TRP A 115 5.94 -14.99 5.90
CA TRP A 115 6.51 -14.75 4.59
C TRP A 115 7.68 -15.69 4.34
N ASN A 116 7.68 -16.37 3.18
CA ASN A 116 8.85 -17.10 2.74
C ASN A 116 10.00 -16.09 2.58
N LYS A 117 11.08 -16.29 3.34
CA LYS A 117 12.25 -15.41 3.37
C LYS A 117 12.94 -15.27 2.00
N ASN A 118 12.67 -16.19 1.07
CA ASN A 118 13.21 -16.20 -0.29
C ASN A 118 12.24 -15.61 -1.34
N TYR A 119 11.06 -15.12 -0.95
CA TYR A 119 10.16 -14.42 -1.87
C TYR A 119 10.69 -13.02 -2.15
N ILE A 120 11.19 -12.80 -3.37
CA ILE A 120 11.59 -11.49 -3.86
C ILE A 120 10.31 -10.80 -4.35
N ASN A 121 9.75 -9.91 -3.53
CA ASN A 121 8.68 -9.02 -3.95
C ASN A 121 9.18 -8.17 -5.15
N PRO A 122 8.66 -8.37 -6.37
CA PRO A 122 9.14 -7.65 -7.56
C PRO A 122 8.94 -6.14 -7.44
N VAL A 123 7.91 -5.71 -6.68
CA VAL A 123 7.64 -4.30 -6.39
C VAL A 123 8.57 -3.78 -5.31
N LYS A 124 8.90 -4.53 -4.25
CA LYS A 124 9.91 -4.10 -3.27
C LYS A 124 11.30 -3.95 -3.89
N LYS A 125 11.64 -4.83 -4.83
CA LYS A 125 12.85 -4.67 -5.65
C LYS A 125 12.80 -3.38 -6.47
N LEU A 126 11.62 -3.03 -6.98
CA LEU A 126 11.39 -1.80 -7.74
C LEU A 126 11.42 -0.55 -6.83
N GLU A 127 10.82 -0.58 -5.65
CA GLU A 127 10.89 0.46 -4.62
C GLU A 127 12.33 0.73 -4.22
N CYS A 128 13.11 -0.32 -3.95
CA CYS A 128 14.51 -0.19 -3.58
C CYS A 128 15.35 0.40 -4.73
N SER A 129 15.13 -0.06 -5.96
CA SER A 129 15.76 0.53 -7.15
C SER A 129 15.37 1.99 -7.37
N THR A 130 14.11 2.34 -7.09
CA THR A 130 13.57 3.70 -7.26
C THR A 130 14.10 4.63 -6.18
N CYS A 131 14.20 4.15 -4.94
CA CYS A 131 14.83 4.87 -3.84
C CYS A 131 16.30 5.12 -4.12
N HIS A 132 17.07 4.12 -4.55
CA HIS A 132 18.46 4.31 -4.93
C HIS A 132 18.64 5.38 -6.01
N PHE A 133 17.72 5.44 -6.98
CA PHE A 133 17.72 6.51 -7.97
C PHE A 133 17.41 7.87 -7.34
N ALA A 134 16.34 7.99 -6.56
CA ALA A 134 15.95 9.25 -5.92
C ALA A 134 17.05 9.79 -4.99
N VAL A 135 17.65 8.92 -4.17
CA VAL A 135 18.76 9.26 -3.28
C VAL A 135 20.00 9.69 -4.08
N GLY A 136 20.36 8.95 -5.14
CA GLY A 136 21.49 9.32 -6.01
C GLY A 136 21.28 10.67 -6.73
N LYS A 137 20.03 11.05 -7.02
CA LYS A 137 19.73 12.41 -7.50
C LYS A 137 19.83 13.43 -6.38
N ALA A 138 19.31 13.11 -5.19
CA ALA A 138 19.34 13.98 -4.00
C ALA A 138 20.77 14.32 -3.53
N GLU A 139 21.75 13.43 -3.74
CA GLU A 139 23.17 13.69 -3.47
C GLU A 139 23.67 14.99 -4.14
N ASN A 140 23.18 15.33 -5.33
CA ASN A 140 23.57 16.52 -6.08
C ASN A 140 22.99 17.83 -5.50
N VAL A 141 22.01 17.73 -4.60
CA VAL A 141 21.25 18.87 -4.06
C VAL A 141 21.21 18.89 -2.53
N VAL A 142 22.08 18.14 -1.86
CA VAL A 142 22.11 18.00 -0.39
C VAL A 142 22.27 19.35 0.35
N ASN A 143 22.91 20.33 -0.29
CA ASN A 143 23.14 21.67 0.25
C ASN A 143 22.09 22.71 -0.15
N LYS A 144 21.05 22.32 -0.90
CA LYS A 144 19.96 23.21 -1.31
C LYS A 144 18.84 23.19 -0.28
N ASP A 145 17.95 24.17 -0.35
CA ASP A 145 16.72 24.15 0.43
C ASP A 145 15.83 22.98 -0.01
N ILE A 146 14.93 22.57 0.88
CA ILE A 146 14.14 21.35 0.69
C ILE A 146 13.18 21.45 -0.52
N ASN A 147 12.71 22.64 -0.86
CA ASN A 147 11.78 22.82 -1.97
C ASN A 147 12.51 22.71 -3.31
N THR A 148 13.71 23.32 -3.40
CA THR A 148 14.60 23.15 -4.55
C THR A 148 15.02 21.69 -4.72
N ALA A 149 15.41 21.02 -3.63
CA ALA A 149 15.77 19.60 -3.68
C ALA A 149 14.59 18.74 -4.15
N ARG A 150 13.38 18.97 -3.61
CA ARG A 150 12.15 18.28 -4.03
C ARG A 150 11.87 18.48 -5.51
N ALA A 151 11.82 19.73 -5.98
CA ALA A 151 11.53 20.04 -7.38
C ALA A 151 12.56 19.43 -8.34
N TYR A 152 13.85 19.47 -7.96
CA TYR A 152 14.91 18.85 -8.76
C TYR A 152 14.72 17.33 -8.86
N VAL A 153 14.59 16.62 -7.73
CA VAL A 153 14.49 15.16 -7.74
C VAL A 153 13.18 14.69 -8.37
N ASP A 154 12.06 15.39 -8.14
CA ASP A 154 10.77 15.12 -8.81
C ASP A 154 10.91 15.25 -10.34
N GLY A 155 11.58 16.30 -10.82
CA GLY A 155 11.88 16.46 -12.24
C GLY A 155 12.67 15.29 -12.82
N GLN A 156 13.63 14.76 -12.05
CA GLN A 156 14.41 13.59 -12.45
C GLN A 156 13.61 12.29 -12.49
N CYS A 157 12.51 12.17 -11.74
CA CYS A 157 11.67 10.98 -11.76
C CYS A 157 11.11 10.69 -13.17
N ASN A 158 10.93 11.70 -14.01
CA ASN A 158 10.44 11.51 -15.39
C ASN A 158 11.46 10.82 -16.31
N THR A 159 12.73 10.75 -15.90
CA THR A 159 13.81 10.05 -16.62
C THR A 159 14.03 8.63 -16.10
N PHE A 160 13.24 8.19 -15.11
CA PHE A 160 13.34 6.84 -14.58
C PHE A 160 12.94 5.84 -15.67
N GLY A 161 13.83 4.88 -15.97
CA GLY A 161 13.75 4.01 -17.15
C GLY A 161 12.55 3.05 -17.20
N ILE A 162 11.70 3.04 -16.17
CA ILE A 162 10.49 2.22 -16.09
C ILE A 162 9.31 3.18 -15.86
N LYS A 163 8.41 3.29 -16.86
CA LYS A 163 7.27 4.23 -16.82
C LYS A 163 6.40 4.01 -15.58
N GLU A 164 6.21 2.76 -15.22
CA GLU A 164 5.43 2.32 -14.07
C GLU A 164 6.13 2.65 -12.74
N ALA A 165 7.42 2.98 -12.69
CA ALA A 165 8.08 3.37 -11.44
C ALA A 165 8.21 4.89 -11.27
N VAL A 166 7.83 5.67 -12.29
CA VAL A 166 7.79 7.14 -12.19
C VAL A 166 6.90 7.56 -11.02
N HIS A 167 5.72 6.95 -10.86
CA HIS A 167 4.81 7.29 -9.76
C HIS A 167 5.37 6.87 -8.38
N ILE A 168 6.14 5.78 -8.30
CA ILE A 168 6.85 5.36 -7.09
C ILE A 168 7.92 6.40 -6.74
N CYS A 169 8.69 6.86 -7.72
CA CYS A 169 9.72 7.87 -7.54
C CYS A 169 9.12 9.19 -7.01
N LYS A 170 8.07 9.68 -7.66
CA LYS A 170 7.39 10.92 -7.24
C LYS A 170 6.86 10.81 -5.81
N ARG A 171 6.29 9.66 -5.44
CA ARG A 171 5.83 9.40 -4.07
C ARG A 171 6.97 9.43 -3.05
N ILE A 172 8.11 8.80 -3.36
CA ILE A 172 9.29 8.83 -2.49
C ILE A 172 9.75 10.27 -2.31
N VAL A 173 9.79 11.07 -3.38
CA VAL A 173 10.15 12.48 -3.32
C VAL A 173 9.15 13.29 -2.49
N ASP A 174 7.85 13.09 -2.67
CA ASP A 174 6.82 13.83 -1.95
C ASP A 174 6.86 13.56 -0.44
N LYS A 175 7.03 12.28 -0.06
CA LYS A 175 6.97 11.85 1.35
C LYS A 175 8.30 11.93 2.08
N GLU A 176 9.39 11.55 1.42
CA GLU A 176 10.65 11.22 2.09
C GLU A 176 11.80 12.17 1.79
N ILE A 177 11.67 13.12 0.85
CA ILE A 177 12.79 14.01 0.46
C ILE A 177 13.41 14.75 1.66
N GLY A 178 12.62 15.14 2.65
CA GLY A 178 13.10 15.78 3.88
C GLY A 178 14.04 14.87 4.67
N ARG A 179 13.64 13.61 4.83
CA ARG A 179 14.41 12.60 5.54
C ARG A 179 15.64 12.18 4.76
N ILE A 180 15.50 11.95 3.44
CA ILE A 180 16.61 11.63 2.53
C ILE A 180 17.71 12.70 2.62
N ILE A 181 17.37 13.98 2.50
CA ILE A 181 18.37 15.07 2.58
C ILE A 181 19.01 15.14 3.96
N THR A 182 18.24 14.90 5.02
CA THR A 182 18.76 14.90 6.40
C THR A 182 19.76 13.77 6.63
N GLU A 183 19.45 12.57 6.16
CA GLU A 183 20.34 11.41 6.31
C GLU A 183 21.60 11.52 5.42
N LEU A 184 21.47 12.05 4.20
CA LEU A 184 22.63 12.33 3.34
C LEU A 184 23.58 13.36 3.95
N LYS A 185 23.07 14.37 4.67
CA LYS A 185 23.90 15.32 5.44
C LYS A 185 24.70 14.64 6.55
N ASN A 186 24.20 13.52 7.07
CA ASN A 186 24.89 12.70 8.06
C ASN A 186 25.86 11.68 7.42
N HIS A 187 26.19 11.84 6.13
CA HIS A 187 27.08 10.96 5.37
C HIS A 187 26.59 9.51 5.25
N GLU A 188 25.27 9.30 5.31
CA GLU A 188 24.70 7.97 5.12
C GLU A 188 24.77 7.51 3.67
N SER A 189 24.96 6.20 3.48
CA SER A 189 24.94 5.60 2.14
C SER A 189 23.52 5.51 1.58
N LYS A 190 23.37 5.50 0.25
CA LYS A 190 22.06 5.29 -0.39
C LYS A 190 21.32 4.04 0.09
N GLU A 191 22.05 2.97 0.37
CA GLU A 191 21.49 1.71 0.88
C GLU A 191 20.95 1.90 2.31
N THR A 192 21.68 2.62 3.17
CA THR A 192 21.24 2.92 4.53
C THR A 192 20.01 3.80 4.52
N VAL A 193 20.05 4.89 3.74
CA VAL A 193 18.91 5.82 3.60
C VAL A 193 17.66 5.07 3.16
N CYS A 194 17.77 4.24 2.12
CA CYS A 194 16.63 3.48 1.62
C CYS A 194 16.07 2.45 2.60
N LYS A 195 16.92 1.85 3.46
CA LYS A 195 16.48 0.99 4.57
C LYS A 195 15.74 1.75 5.65
N HIS A 196 16.23 2.93 6.01
CA HIS A 196 15.61 3.76 7.03
C HIS A 196 14.22 4.27 6.63
N ILE A 197 14.03 4.59 5.35
CA ILE A 197 12.72 4.99 4.81
C ILE A 197 11.88 3.80 4.31
N HIS A 198 12.31 2.57 4.62
CA HIS A 198 11.60 1.32 4.31
C HIS A 198 11.30 1.08 2.82
N MET A 199 12.09 1.67 1.93
CA MET A 199 12.03 1.41 0.48
C MET A 199 12.95 0.25 0.07
N CYS A 200 13.91 -0.07 0.92
CA CYS A 200 14.61 -1.35 1.02
C CYS A 200 14.34 -1.90 2.45
#